data_AF-A0A2T6JHF9-F1
#
_entry.id   AF-A0A2T6JHF9-F1
#
_cell.length_a   1.000
_cell.length_b   1.000
_cell.length_c   1.000
_cell.angle_alpha   90.00
_cell.angle_beta   90.00
_cell.angle_gamma   90.00
#
_symmetry.space_group_name_H-M   'P 1'
#
loop_
_entity.id
_entity.type
_entity.pdbx_description
1 polymer ?
#
loop_
_entity_poly.entity_id
_entity_poly.type
_entity_poly.pdbx_seq_one_letter_code
_entity_poly.pdbx_strand_id
1 'polypeptide(L)'
;MKSKNGTDSAWLNPALEYLPQWLDLQLERYRQPGCSVAIARGGETVAELALGVADMRTHKQLTPRHRLRIASHSKTFTAAGVMLLREQGKVGLDDPIGRYVDGLHKDLARARIGELLSHSAGVTRDGPDAGQFLDRRPFLSRTELLADLRAKPPLEAGVQLKYSNHGYGLLGLMMEQVTGTDYARWMQRHVIAAAGLEETAPDMPHLPRRAPLAVGHSSEFPFGQRLIVPGDNPCDAMAPAAGFVSTASDVARFFSQLAPDSPHSILSPASRREMAQRRWRDPCNLFESHYGLGTMLSAPGPREWVGHTGSLQGFLSRTARFPALDLTVTVLTNAQDGLSTEWVEGIASILFAFQQHGAPGRKEAAWAARWWSLWGASDLVPMGKVVCQVVPAMFVPFNAATTELAVTGRDTGVVQKASAYASPGQPVRRVRDAKGVPAELWVGGTQLLPKDAMLAEATRRYRKARNAPR
;
A
#
# COMPACT_ATOMS: atom_id res chain seq x y z
N MET A 1 7.36 25.21 -21.37
CA MET A 1 6.34 24.57 -22.24
C MET A 1 5.12 24.30 -21.38
N LYS A 2 4.01 25.04 -21.55
CA LYS A 2 2.83 24.96 -20.67
C LYS A 2 2.22 23.56 -20.77
N SER A 3 2.14 22.82 -19.66
CA SER A 3 1.58 21.47 -19.65
C SER A 3 0.08 21.52 -19.97
N LYS A 4 -0.41 20.55 -20.73
CA LYS A 4 -1.83 20.35 -21.03
C LYS A 4 -2.65 19.87 -19.81
N ASN A 5 -2.13 19.95 -18.57
CA ASN A 5 -2.69 19.28 -17.39
C ASN A 5 -3.54 20.19 -16.47
N GLY A 6 -3.93 21.38 -16.91
CA GLY A 6 -4.57 22.38 -16.03
C GLY A 6 -5.95 22.01 -15.47
N THR A 7 -6.67 21.08 -16.11
CA THR A 7 -8.04 20.67 -15.72
C THR A 7 -8.09 19.29 -15.06
N ASP A 8 -7.17 18.37 -15.37
CA ASP A 8 -7.15 17.00 -14.84
C ASP A 8 -6.61 16.89 -13.41
N SER A 9 -6.09 17.98 -12.83
CA SER A 9 -5.54 18.01 -11.47
C SER A 9 -6.41 18.72 -10.42
N ALA A 10 -7.47 19.43 -10.84
CA ALA A 10 -8.24 20.27 -9.92
C ALA A 10 -8.92 19.47 -8.79
N TRP A 11 -9.35 18.24 -9.09
CA TRP A 11 -9.98 17.34 -8.10
C TRP A 11 -8.96 16.67 -7.16
N LEU A 12 -7.69 16.57 -7.56
CA LEU A 12 -6.69 15.83 -6.81
C LEU A 12 -6.31 16.55 -5.52
N ASN A 13 -6.09 17.87 -5.57
CA ASN A 13 -5.73 18.67 -4.39
C ASN A 13 -6.73 18.51 -3.23
N PRO A 14 -8.06 18.71 -3.40
CA PRO A 14 -9.00 18.51 -2.30
C PRO A 14 -9.09 17.05 -1.84
N ALA A 15 -8.81 16.07 -2.71
CA ALA A 15 -8.67 14.67 -2.29
C ALA A 15 -7.48 14.50 -1.33
N LEU A 16 -6.32 15.04 -1.70
CA LEU A 16 -5.09 15.01 -0.90
C LEU A 16 -5.24 15.75 0.43
N GLU A 17 -6.02 16.84 0.49
CA GLU A 17 -6.34 17.57 1.72
C GLU A 17 -7.23 16.77 2.68
N TYR A 18 -8.06 15.85 2.16
CA TYR A 18 -8.90 14.98 2.98
C TYR A 18 -8.14 13.75 3.51
N LEU A 19 -7.15 13.23 2.78
CA LEU A 19 -6.45 12.00 3.16
C LEU A 19 -5.89 11.99 4.59
N PRO A 20 -5.18 13.03 5.09
CA PRO A 20 -4.65 13.02 6.45
C PRO A 20 -5.74 12.95 7.50
N GLN A 21 -6.90 13.60 7.29
CA GLN A 21 -8.01 13.61 8.24
C GLN A 21 -8.68 12.23 8.37
N TRP A 22 -8.73 11.49 7.27
CA TRP A 22 -9.22 10.11 7.26
C TRP A 22 -8.19 9.16 7.89
N LEU A 23 -6.91 9.24 7.47
CA LEU A 23 -5.84 8.38 8.00
C LEU A 23 -5.58 8.58 9.49
N ASP A 24 -5.64 9.82 10.00
CA ASP A 24 -5.49 10.11 11.42
C ASP A 24 -6.54 9.39 12.28
N LEU A 25 -7.80 9.42 11.83
CA LEU A 25 -8.87 8.66 12.49
C LEU A 25 -8.64 7.14 12.41
N GLN A 26 -8.12 6.65 11.28
CA GLN A 26 -7.81 5.23 11.12
C GLN A 26 -6.69 4.79 12.08
N LEU A 27 -5.62 5.59 12.21
CA LEU A 27 -4.53 5.33 13.14
C LEU A 27 -5.04 5.28 14.58
N GLU A 28 -5.85 6.25 14.99
CA GLU A 28 -6.45 6.30 16.33
C GLU A 28 -7.36 5.09 16.58
N ARG A 29 -8.27 4.80 15.63
CA ARG A 29 -9.26 3.72 15.76
C ARG A 29 -8.62 2.34 15.87
N TYR A 30 -7.58 2.10 15.08
CA TYR A 30 -6.91 0.79 15.01
C TYR A 30 -5.58 0.75 15.77
N ARG A 31 -5.30 1.79 16.58
CA ARG A 31 -4.13 1.90 17.47
C ARG A 31 -2.80 1.58 16.78
N GLN A 32 -2.67 2.11 15.57
CA GLN A 32 -1.51 1.85 14.71
C GLN A 32 -0.39 2.85 15.03
N PRO A 33 0.89 2.41 15.12
CA PRO A 33 2.00 3.30 15.47
C PRO A 33 2.20 4.43 14.46
N GLY A 34 2.29 4.11 13.18
CA GLY A 34 2.46 5.09 12.13
C GLY A 34 2.31 4.51 10.72
N CYS A 35 2.12 5.41 9.76
CA CYS A 35 2.07 5.09 8.34
C CYS A 35 2.74 6.17 7.50
N SER A 36 3.40 5.74 6.43
CA SER A 36 3.95 6.60 5.38
C SER A 36 3.27 6.26 4.08
N VAL A 37 2.79 7.29 3.37
CA VAL A 37 2.03 7.14 2.13
C VAL A 37 2.62 8.07 1.09
N ALA A 38 2.69 7.59 -0.14
CA ALA A 38 3.02 8.41 -1.28
C ALA A 38 2.09 8.09 -2.45
N ILE A 39 1.84 9.12 -3.26
CA ILE A 39 1.10 9.02 -4.50
C ILE A 39 2.02 9.53 -5.62
N ALA A 40 2.14 8.75 -6.70
CA ALA A 40 2.99 9.08 -7.83
C ALA A 40 2.23 8.99 -9.17
N ARG A 41 2.68 9.78 -10.15
CA ARG A 41 2.19 9.82 -11.53
C ARG A 41 3.38 9.92 -12.48
N GLY A 42 3.43 9.08 -13.53
CA GLY A 42 4.48 9.14 -14.55
C GLY A 42 5.93 9.05 -14.02
N GLY A 43 6.15 8.39 -12.88
CA GLY A 43 7.46 8.32 -12.24
C GLY A 43 7.82 9.48 -11.30
N GLU A 44 6.92 10.44 -11.11
CA GLU A 44 7.08 11.57 -10.19
C GLU A 44 6.12 11.47 -9.00
N THR A 45 6.57 11.88 -7.82
CA THR A 45 5.74 11.93 -6.61
C THR A 45 4.87 13.19 -6.63
N VAL A 46 3.55 13.02 -6.51
CA VAL A 46 2.58 14.13 -6.46
C VAL A 46 2.10 14.43 -5.04
N ALA A 47 2.22 13.46 -4.12
CA ALA A 47 1.90 13.66 -2.72
C ALA A 47 2.72 12.73 -1.82
N GLU A 48 3.06 13.21 -0.63
CA GLU A 48 3.70 12.46 0.43
C GLU A 48 3.07 12.86 1.76
N LEU A 49 2.79 11.87 2.60
CA LEU A 49 2.27 12.09 3.93
C LEU A 49 2.79 11.01 4.87
N ALA A 50 3.06 11.40 6.10
CA ALA A 50 3.41 10.47 7.17
C ALA A 50 2.67 10.89 8.43
N LEU A 51 2.11 9.92 9.14
CA LEU A 51 1.35 10.13 10.36
C LEU A 51 1.80 9.12 11.42
N GLY A 52 1.65 9.51 12.69
CA GLY A 52 2.06 8.70 13.83
C GLY A 52 3.56 8.75 14.10
N VAL A 53 4.10 7.71 14.72
CA VAL A 53 5.48 7.65 15.22
C VAL A 53 6.33 6.63 14.48
N ALA A 54 7.60 7.00 14.25
CA ALA A 54 8.63 6.12 13.73
C ALA A 54 9.12 5.12 14.78
N ASP A 55 9.01 5.46 16.06
CA ASP A 55 9.44 4.65 17.20
C ASP A 55 8.55 4.97 18.41
N MET A 56 7.76 3.99 18.87
CA MET A 56 6.86 4.16 20.02
C MET A 56 7.60 4.37 21.34
N ARG A 57 8.86 3.94 21.48
CA ARG A 57 9.64 4.13 22.70
C ARG A 57 10.13 5.57 22.84
N THR A 58 10.54 6.19 21.73
CA THR A 58 11.05 7.57 21.73
C THR A 58 9.99 8.61 21.39
N HIS A 59 8.81 8.17 20.93
CA HIS A 59 7.75 9.02 20.37
C HIS A 59 8.23 9.93 19.22
N LYS A 60 9.32 9.52 18.54
CA LYS A 60 9.83 10.25 17.38
C LYS A 60 8.76 10.23 16.29
N GLN A 61 8.37 11.41 15.82
CA GLN A 61 7.39 11.54 14.75
C GLN A 61 7.89 10.87 13.45
N LEU A 62 7.00 10.15 12.79
CA LEU A 62 7.26 9.62 11.46
C LEU A 62 7.27 10.76 10.46
N THR A 63 8.16 10.69 9.48
CA THR A 63 8.26 11.68 8.39
C THR A 63 8.33 10.94 7.06
N PRO A 64 7.98 11.59 5.93
CA PRO A 64 8.10 10.97 4.61
C PRO A 64 9.50 10.45 4.28
N ARG A 65 10.55 11.01 4.92
CA ARG A 65 11.95 10.62 4.73
C ARG A 65 12.36 9.37 5.49
N HIS A 66 11.59 8.92 6.47
CA HIS A 66 11.89 7.65 7.14
C HIS A 66 11.74 6.50 6.16
N ARG A 67 12.76 5.62 6.15
CA ARG A 67 12.73 4.37 5.41
C ARG A 67 12.10 3.29 6.26
N LEU A 68 11.38 2.39 5.60
CA LEU A 68 10.76 1.22 6.19
C LEU A 68 11.19 -0.01 5.38
N ARG A 69 11.15 -1.19 5.99
CA ARG A 69 11.31 -2.44 5.25
C ARG A 69 10.12 -2.59 4.30
N ILE A 70 10.38 -2.79 3.01
CA ILE A 70 9.32 -2.93 1.98
C ILE A 70 9.06 -4.39 1.60
N ALA A 71 9.77 -5.30 2.27
CA ALA A 71 9.54 -6.74 2.21
C ALA A 71 9.45 -7.24 0.76
N SER A 72 8.34 -7.89 0.40
CA SER A 72 8.18 -8.54 -0.91
C SER A 72 8.08 -7.59 -2.11
N HIS A 73 8.04 -6.27 -1.91
CA HIS A 73 8.31 -5.34 -3.02
C HIS A 73 9.70 -5.56 -3.63
N SER A 74 10.65 -6.10 -2.85
CA SER A 74 11.98 -6.55 -3.34
C SER A 74 11.88 -7.44 -4.57
N LYS A 75 10.84 -8.28 -4.67
CA LYS A 75 10.61 -9.16 -5.82
C LYS A 75 10.34 -8.38 -7.10
N THR A 76 9.61 -7.28 -7.02
CA THR A 76 9.34 -6.45 -8.19
C THR A 76 10.63 -5.74 -8.63
N PHE A 77 11.47 -5.31 -7.69
CA PHE A 77 12.81 -4.81 -8.00
C PHE A 77 13.68 -5.88 -8.67
N THR A 78 13.79 -7.08 -8.08
CA THR A 78 14.52 -8.21 -8.68
C THR A 78 14.00 -8.55 -10.07
N ALA A 79 12.68 -8.60 -10.25
CA ALA A 79 12.05 -8.88 -11.53
C ALA A 79 12.44 -7.84 -12.58
N ALA A 80 12.42 -6.55 -12.24
CA ALA A 80 12.92 -5.52 -13.15
C ALA A 80 14.41 -5.70 -13.48
N GLY A 81 15.22 -6.10 -12.51
CA GLY A 81 16.62 -6.46 -12.73
C GLY A 81 16.81 -7.63 -13.72
N VAL A 82 16.02 -8.70 -13.57
CA VAL A 82 16.03 -9.84 -14.51
C VAL A 82 15.56 -9.40 -15.90
N MET A 83 14.53 -8.56 -16.00
CA MET A 83 14.06 -8.02 -17.28
C MET A 83 15.12 -7.14 -17.96
N LEU A 84 15.90 -6.35 -17.21
CA LEU A 84 17.05 -5.61 -17.76
C LEU A 84 18.12 -6.55 -18.32
N LEU A 85 18.45 -7.63 -17.60
CA LEU A 85 19.41 -8.63 -18.12
C LEU A 85 18.88 -9.31 -19.38
N ARG A 86 17.56 -9.52 -19.48
CA ARG A 86 16.91 -10.02 -20.69
C ARG A 86 17.01 -9.02 -21.84
N GLU A 87 16.73 -7.74 -21.62
CA GLU A 87 16.88 -6.70 -22.65
C GLU A 87 18.33 -6.60 -23.15
N GLN A 88 19.30 -6.92 -22.29
CA GLN A 88 20.72 -7.03 -22.65
C GLN A 88 21.09 -8.35 -23.36
N GLY A 89 20.13 -9.25 -23.57
CA GLY A 89 20.36 -10.57 -24.19
C GLY A 89 21.16 -11.55 -23.32
N LYS A 90 21.31 -11.28 -22.02
CA LYS A 90 22.11 -12.13 -21.10
C LYS A 90 21.33 -13.32 -20.55
N VAL A 91 20.00 -13.19 -20.47
CA VAL A 91 19.08 -14.25 -20.06
C VAL A 91 17.83 -14.24 -20.92
N GLY A 92 17.26 -15.40 -21.19
CA GLY A 92 15.92 -15.59 -21.73
C GLY A 92 14.95 -16.05 -20.65
N LEU A 93 13.67 -15.68 -20.76
CA LEU A 93 12.67 -16.16 -19.79
C LEU A 93 12.43 -17.66 -19.88
N ASP A 94 12.71 -18.27 -21.04
CA ASP A 94 12.60 -19.70 -21.28
C ASP A 94 13.90 -20.47 -20.97
N ASP A 95 14.98 -19.77 -20.61
CA ASP A 95 16.22 -20.46 -20.23
C ASP A 95 16.00 -21.27 -18.94
N PRO A 96 16.47 -22.52 -18.88
CA PRO A 96 16.45 -23.31 -17.66
C PRO A 96 17.40 -22.69 -16.63
N ILE A 97 16.96 -22.54 -15.39
CA ILE A 97 17.74 -21.88 -14.33
C ILE A 97 19.06 -22.60 -14.02
N GLY A 98 19.09 -23.92 -14.19
CA GLY A 98 20.28 -24.76 -14.01
C GLY A 98 21.40 -24.47 -15.01
N ARG A 99 21.15 -23.68 -16.06
CA ARG A 99 22.21 -23.14 -16.95
C ARG A 99 23.12 -22.16 -16.21
N TYR A 100 22.61 -21.51 -15.17
CA TYR A 100 23.29 -20.40 -14.48
C TYR A 100 23.69 -20.73 -13.05
N VAL A 101 22.98 -21.66 -12.40
CA VAL A 101 23.22 -22.01 -10.99
C VAL A 101 23.32 -23.53 -10.87
N ASP A 102 24.50 -23.99 -10.47
CA ASP A 102 24.78 -25.41 -10.24
C ASP A 102 24.28 -25.91 -8.88
N GLY A 103 24.24 -27.24 -8.71
CA GLY A 103 23.96 -27.89 -7.43
C GLY A 103 22.50 -27.87 -6.99
N LEU A 104 21.58 -27.57 -7.90
CA LEU A 104 20.13 -27.61 -7.69
C LEU A 104 19.58 -29.04 -7.83
N HIS A 105 18.38 -29.29 -7.29
CA HIS A 105 17.62 -30.49 -7.67
C HIS A 105 17.38 -30.52 -9.19
N LYS A 106 17.47 -31.69 -9.82
CA LYS A 106 17.35 -31.86 -11.29
C LYS A 106 16.06 -31.29 -11.89
N ASP A 107 14.95 -31.36 -11.15
CA ASP A 107 13.65 -30.85 -11.61
C ASP A 107 13.62 -29.32 -11.52
N LEU A 108 14.20 -28.76 -10.47
CA LEU A 108 14.36 -27.31 -10.31
C LEU A 108 15.31 -26.73 -11.35
N ALA A 109 16.41 -27.41 -11.64
CA ALA A 109 17.38 -27.00 -12.65
C ALA A 109 16.76 -26.84 -14.05
N ARG A 110 15.66 -27.56 -14.34
CA ARG A 110 14.92 -27.47 -15.61
C ARG A 110 13.84 -26.37 -15.62
N ALA A 111 13.48 -25.83 -14.46
CA ALA A 111 12.50 -24.75 -14.38
C ALA A 111 13.03 -23.51 -15.10
N ARG A 112 12.14 -22.80 -15.79
CA ARG A 112 12.45 -21.62 -16.58
C ARG A 112 12.51 -20.37 -15.69
N ILE A 113 13.33 -19.39 -16.07
CA ILE A 113 13.42 -18.11 -15.36
C ILE A 113 12.04 -17.41 -15.24
N GLY A 114 11.22 -17.45 -16.30
CA GLY A 114 9.87 -16.90 -16.29
C GLY A 114 8.93 -17.61 -15.31
N GLU A 115 9.16 -18.89 -15.03
CA GLU A 115 8.39 -19.65 -14.03
C GLU A 115 8.77 -19.25 -12.61
N LEU A 116 10.04 -18.93 -12.36
CA LEU A 116 10.48 -18.39 -11.06
C LEU A 116 9.87 -16.99 -10.81
N LEU A 117 9.98 -16.10 -11.80
CA LEU A 117 9.42 -14.73 -11.74
C LEU A 117 7.90 -14.71 -11.56
N SER A 118 7.20 -15.72 -12.06
CA SER A 118 5.75 -15.82 -11.98
C SER A 118 5.24 -16.74 -10.88
N HIS A 119 6.14 -17.20 -9.99
CA HIS A 119 5.82 -18.14 -8.93
C HIS A 119 5.13 -19.43 -9.43
N SER A 120 5.56 -19.97 -10.57
CA SER A 120 5.04 -21.21 -11.14
C SER A 120 6.08 -22.31 -11.28
N ALA A 121 7.32 -22.10 -10.82
CA ALA A 121 8.39 -23.11 -10.82
C ALA A 121 8.22 -24.20 -9.74
N GLY A 122 7.15 -24.18 -8.95
CA GLY A 122 6.84 -25.20 -7.95
C GLY A 122 7.75 -25.24 -6.72
N VAL A 123 8.68 -24.29 -6.58
CA VAL A 123 9.70 -24.22 -5.52
C VAL A 123 9.08 -24.12 -4.12
N THR A 124 9.73 -24.74 -3.13
CA THR A 124 9.40 -24.55 -1.71
C THR A 124 9.35 -23.07 -1.35
N ARG A 125 8.42 -22.67 -0.47
CA ARG A 125 8.17 -21.25 -0.20
C ARG A 125 9.36 -20.59 0.52
N ASP A 126 9.65 -21.12 1.71
CA ASP A 126 10.53 -20.51 2.72
C ASP A 126 11.58 -21.49 3.25
N GLY A 127 11.83 -22.58 2.51
CA GLY A 127 12.74 -23.66 2.93
C GLY A 127 12.03 -24.68 3.83
N PRO A 128 12.78 -25.67 4.36
CA PRO A 128 12.27 -26.65 5.32
C PRO A 128 11.97 -26.03 6.70
N ASP A 129 12.65 -24.95 7.05
CA ASP A 129 12.41 -24.13 8.24
C ASP A 129 12.29 -22.66 7.84
N ALA A 130 11.12 -22.07 8.08
CA ALA A 130 10.80 -20.67 7.79
C ALA A 130 11.20 -19.69 8.90
N GLY A 131 11.99 -20.12 9.89
CA GLY A 131 12.39 -19.33 11.06
C GLY A 131 12.93 -17.93 10.74
N GLN A 132 13.61 -17.74 9.60
CA GLN A 132 14.11 -16.45 9.13
C GLN A 132 13.02 -15.42 8.81
N PHE A 133 11.82 -15.86 8.41
CA PHE A 133 10.66 -14.99 8.21
C PHE A 133 9.81 -14.83 9.47
N LEU A 134 10.06 -15.67 10.49
CA LEU A 134 9.38 -15.65 11.79
C LEU A 134 10.23 -15.04 12.91
N ASP A 135 11.38 -14.46 12.56
CA ASP A 135 12.34 -13.88 13.52
C ASP A 135 12.93 -14.87 14.52
N ARG A 136 13.05 -16.14 14.13
CA ARG A 136 13.60 -17.23 14.97
C ARG A 136 15.05 -17.59 14.67
N ARG A 137 15.57 -17.13 13.52
CA ARG A 137 16.97 -17.28 13.12
C ARG A 137 17.33 -16.21 12.08
N PRO A 138 18.63 -15.96 11.83
CA PRO A 138 19.07 -15.09 10.74
C PRO A 138 18.58 -15.57 9.37
N PHE A 139 18.59 -14.67 8.38
CA PHE A 139 18.36 -15.04 6.99
C PHE A 139 19.47 -15.92 6.43
N LEU A 140 19.14 -16.63 5.34
CA LEU A 140 20.03 -17.65 4.79
C LEU A 140 21.23 -17.02 4.10
N SER A 141 22.40 -17.57 4.39
CA SER A 141 23.57 -17.42 3.54
C SER A 141 23.36 -18.11 2.19
N ARG A 142 24.24 -17.81 1.23
CA ARG A 142 24.27 -18.48 -0.09
C ARG A 142 24.35 -20.00 0.03
N THR A 143 25.18 -20.50 0.94
CA THR A 143 25.39 -21.95 1.13
C THR A 143 24.14 -22.62 1.68
N GLU A 144 23.46 -22.00 2.65
CA GLU A 144 22.22 -22.53 3.24
C GLU A 144 21.08 -22.54 2.22
N LEU A 145 20.91 -21.46 1.45
CA LEU A 145 19.90 -21.41 0.38
C LEU A 145 20.16 -22.50 -0.67
N LEU A 146 21.40 -22.68 -1.14
CA LEU A 146 21.74 -23.74 -2.09
C LEU A 146 21.52 -25.14 -1.51
N ALA A 147 21.76 -25.34 -0.21
CA ALA A 147 21.46 -26.61 0.45
C ALA A 147 19.95 -26.91 0.43
N ASP A 148 19.11 -25.92 0.73
CA ASP A 148 17.65 -26.05 0.68
C ASP A 148 17.14 -26.33 -0.75
N LEU A 149 17.75 -25.71 -1.77
CA LEU A 149 17.37 -25.87 -3.19
C LEU A 149 17.79 -27.22 -3.82
N ARG A 150 18.49 -28.08 -3.07
CA ARG A 150 18.74 -29.50 -3.46
C ARG A 150 17.53 -30.39 -3.24
N ALA A 151 16.57 -29.96 -2.41
CA ALA A 151 15.33 -30.68 -2.21
C ALA A 151 14.46 -30.65 -3.48
N LYS A 152 13.70 -31.73 -3.69
CA LYS A 152 12.73 -31.79 -4.80
C LYS A 152 11.68 -30.69 -4.66
N PRO A 153 11.38 -29.91 -5.71
CA PRO A 153 10.25 -28.99 -5.69
C PRO A 153 8.94 -29.72 -5.35
N PRO A 154 8.12 -29.19 -4.44
CA PRO A 154 6.87 -29.83 -4.05
C PRO A 154 5.82 -29.89 -5.16
N LEU A 155 5.92 -29.05 -6.19
CA LEU A 155 5.07 -29.09 -7.38
C LEU A 155 5.92 -29.11 -8.64
N GLU A 156 5.37 -29.67 -9.71
CA GLU A 156 5.95 -29.54 -11.05
C GLU A 156 5.86 -28.08 -11.52
N ALA A 157 6.83 -27.66 -12.32
CA ALA A 157 6.86 -26.32 -12.89
C ALA A 157 5.74 -26.14 -13.93
N GLY A 158 5.15 -24.96 -13.96
CA GLY A 158 4.10 -24.60 -14.92
C GLY A 158 2.74 -25.22 -14.65
N VAL A 159 2.49 -25.80 -13.46
CA VAL A 159 1.18 -26.39 -13.11
C VAL A 159 0.25 -25.37 -12.44
N GLN A 160 0.75 -24.58 -11.50
CA GLN A 160 -0.05 -23.59 -10.78
C GLN A 160 0.82 -22.52 -10.10
N LEU A 161 0.17 -21.45 -9.65
CA LEU A 161 0.78 -20.46 -8.77
C LEU A 161 1.16 -21.12 -7.42
N LYS A 162 2.44 -21.05 -7.09
CA LYS A 162 3.01 -21.37 -5.78
C LYS A 162 4.04 -20.31 -5.42
N TYR A 163 3.61 -19.36 -4.58
CA TYR A 163 4.48 -18.31 -4.06
C TYR A 163 5.75 -18.90 -3.42
N SER A 164 6.91 -18.35 -3.79
CA SER A 164 8.20 -18.80 -3.27
C SER A 164 9.20 -17.67 -3.09
N ASN A 165 9.63 -17.46 -1.85
CA ASN A 165 10.75 -16.59 -1.54
C ASN A 165 12.07 -17.22 -1.99
N HIS A 166 12.23 -18.54 -1.84
CA HIS A 166 13.43 -19.28 -2.29
C HIS A 166 13.64 -19.18 -3.81
N GLY A 167 12.56 -19.19 -4.59
CA GLY A 167 12.63 -18.96 -6.04
C GLY A 167 13.21 -17.59 -6.39
N TYR A 168 12.91 -16.56 -5.60
CA TYR A 168 13.51 -15.23 -5.76
C TYR A 168 14.96 -15.16 -5.24
N GLY A 169 15.28 -15.84 -4.14
CA GLY A 169 16.68 -16.00 -3.71
C GLY A 169 17.53 -16.64 -4.82
N LEU A 170 16.99 -17.69 -5.48
CA LEU A 170 17.62 -18.34 -6.63
C LEU A 170 17.80 -17.39 -7.82
N LEU A 171 16.81 -16.53 -8.12
CA LEU A 171 16.99 -15.48 -9.12
C LEU A 171 18.13 -14.53 -8.76
N GLY A 172 18.30 -14.18 -7.48
CA GLY A 172 19.47 -13.42 -7.02
C GLY A 172 20.79 -14.11 -7.33
N LEU A 173 20.91 -15.39 -6.96
CA LEU A 173 22.12 -16.19 -7.25
C LEU A 173 22.42 -16.27 -8.75
N MET A 174 21.40 -16.43 -9.58
CA MET A 174 21.54 -16.40 -11.04
C MET A 174 22.03 -15.03 -11.51
N MET A 175 21.47 -13.93 -11.00
CA MET A 175 21.92 -12.58 -11.37
C MET A 175 23.39 -12.36 -11.03
N GLU A 176 23.87 -12.85 -9.89
CA GLU A 176 25.30 -12.77 -9.54
C GLU A 176 26.18 -13.53 -10.53
N GLN A 177 25.77 -14.75 -10.91
CA GLN A 177 26.51 -15.56 -11.90
C GLN A 177 26.54 -14.90 -13.28
N VAL A 178 25.42 -14.37 -13.74
CA VAL A 178 25.30 -13.70 -15.05
C VAL A 178 26.09 -12.39 -15.10
N THR A 179 26.17 -11.67 -13.99
CA THR A 179 26.77 -10.32 -13.96
C THR A 179 28.23 -10.32 -13.50
N GLY A 180 28.67 -11.36 -12.79
CA GLY A 180 29.97 -11.39 -12.13
C GLY A 180 30.07 -10.40 -10.95
N THR A 181 28.93 -9.88 -10.48
CA THR A 181 28.86 -8.88 -9.41
C THR A 181 27.87 -9.30 -8.34
N ASP A 182 28.15 -8.89 -7.09
CA ASP A 182 27.22 -9.04 -5.97
C ASP A 182 25.82 -8.47 -6.31
N TYR A 183 24.77 -9.21 -5.92
CA TYR A 183 23.38 -8.89 -6.24
C TYR A 183 23.02 -7.46 -5.81
N ALA A 184 23.33 -7.09 -4.57
CA ALA A 184 22.94 -5.81 -4.01
C ALA A 184 23.65 -4.66 -4.74
N ARG A 185 24.95 -4.79 -5.03
CA ARG A 185 25.70 -3.79 -5.82
C ARG A 185 25.14 -3.63 -7.23
N TRP A 186 24.80 -4.72 -7.90
CA TRP A 186 24.22 -4.67 -9.24
C TRP A 186 22.86 -3.95 -9.23
N MET A 187 21.99 -4.33 -8.28
CA MET A 187 20.67 -3.70 -8.10
C MET A 187 20.78 -2.21 -7.76
N GLN A 188 21.71 -1.83 -6.87
CA GLN A 188 21.95 -0.44 -6.51
C GLN A 188 22.27 0.41 -7.74
N ARG A 189 23.12 -0.09 -8.64
CA ARG A 189 23.58 0.65 -9.81
C ARG A 189 22.57 0.66 -10.94
N HIS A 190 22.06 -0.51 -11.32
CA HIS A 190 21.34 -0.71 -12.57
C HIS A 190 19.82 -0.57 -12.44
N VAL A 191 19.28 -0.65 -11.23
CA VAL A 191 17.85 -0.52 -10.97
C VAL A 191 17.58 0.70 -10.11
N ILE A 192 18.14 0.75 -8.90
CA ILE A 192 17.82 1.79 -7.91
C ILE A 192 18.32 3.18 -8.37
N ALA A 193 19.62 3.32 -8.62
CA ALA A 193 20.19 4.60 -9.05
C ALA A 193 19.69 5.00 -10.45
N ALA A 194 19.58 4.05 -11.37
CA ALA A 194 19.08 4.30 -12.73
C ALA A 194 17.61 4.77 -12.76
N ALA A 195 16.78 4.33 -11.81
CA ALA A 195 15.40 4.79 -11.65
C ALA A 195 15.28 6.09 -10.82
N GLY A 196 16.40 6.64 -10.32
CA GLY A 196 16.42 7.85 -9.50
C GLY A 196 15.74 7.67 -8.13
N LEU A 197 16.03 6.55 -7.46
CA LEU A 197 15.45 6.16 -6.16
C LEU A 197 16.50 6.34 -5.05
N GLU A 198 16.77 7.58 -4.71
CA GLU A 198 17.90 7.98 -3.83
C GLU A 198 17.75 7.50 -2.38
N GLU A 199 16.54 7.12 -1.97
CA GLU A 199 16.22 6.74 -0.60
C GLU A 199 15.92 5.25 -0.46
N THR A 200 16.38 4.46 -1.43
CA THR A 200 16.22 3.02 -1.49
C THR A 200 17.56 2.31 -1.40
N ALA A 201 17.62 1.24 -0.62
CA ALA A 201 18.76 0.32 -0.58
C ALA A 201 18.27 -1.14 -0.78
N PRO A 202 19.07 -1.99 -1.43
CA PRO A 202 18.69 -3.37 -1.77
C PRO A 202 18.69 -4.32 -0.56
N ASP A 203 19.40 -3.96 0.51
CA ASP A 203 19.35 -4.63 1.81
C ASP A 203 19.81 -3.69 2.95
N MET A 204 19.56 -4.07 4.21
CA MET A 204 19.94 -3.27 5.39
C MET A 204 21.44 -2.90 5.44
N PRO A 205 22.40 -3.81 5.15
CA PRO A 205 23.82 -3.45 5.15
C PRO A 205 24.21 -2.38 4.12
N HIS A 206 23.38 -2.17 3.09
CA HIS A 206 23.60 -1.17 2.04
C HIS A 206 22.92 0.17 2.36
N LEU A 207 22.16 0.24 3.44
CA LEU A 207 21.57 1.49 3.90
C LEU A 207 22.65 2.39 4.54
N PRO A 208 22.75 3.68 4.18
CA PRO A 208 23.69 4.58 4.83
C PRO A 208 23.44 4.65 6.35
N ARG A 209 24.50 4.55 7.16
CA ARG A 209 24.43 4.49 8.64
C ARG A 209 23.62 5.60 9.31
N ARG A 210 23.50 6.77 8.69
CA ARG A 210 22.76 7.94 9.21
C ARG A 210 21.38 8.13 8.57
N ALA A 211 20.97 7.23 7.67
CA ALA A 211 19.67 7.32 7.04
C ALA A 211 18.56 7.13 8.09
N PRO A 212 17.51 7.97 8.10
CA PRO A 212 16.40 7.81 9.02
C PRO A 212 15.64 6.50 8.71
N LEU A 213 15.63 5.60 9.68
CA LEU A 213 14.91 4.32 9.65
C LEU A 213 13.79 4.35 10.68
N ALA A 214 12.58 3.93 10.29
CA ALA A 214 11.51 3.70 11.27
C ALA A 214 11.68 2.30 11.88
N VAL A 215 11.38 2.21 13.17
CA VAL A 215 11.42 0.96 13.93
C VAL A 215 10.11 0.21 13.72
N GLY A 216 10.19 -1.11 13.56
CA GLY A 216 9.03 -1.98 13.41
C GLY A 216 8.39 -2.29 14.76
N HIS A 217 7.12 -2.70 14.73
CA HIS A 217 6.37 -3.04 15.94
C HIS A 217 5.61 -4.35 15.77
N SER A 218 5.48 -5.14 16.84
CA SER A 218 4.59 -6.31 16.84
C SER A 218 3.13 -5.89 16.63
N SER A 219 2.26 -6.87 16.40
CA SER A 219 0.82 -6.68 16.59
C SER A 219 0.54 -6.19 18.01
N GLU A 220 -0.57 -5.46 18.18
CA GLU A 220 -1.05 -5.17 19.54
C GLU A 220 -1.52 -6.46 20.17
N PHE A 221 -0.86 -6.87 21.25
CA PHE A 221 -1.34 -7.99 22.05
C PHE A 221 -2.67 -7.63 22.72
N PRO A 222 -3.58 -8.58 22.96
CA PRO A 222 -4.91 -8.32 23.54
C PRO A 222 -4.93 -7.61 24.91
N PHE A 223 -3.78 -7.47 25.56
CA PHE A 223 -3.57 -6.72 26.81
C PHE A 223 -2.99 -5.30 26.59
N GLY A 224 -3.07 -4.77 25.36
CA GLY A 224 -2.72 -3.38 25.04
C GLY A 224 -1.22 -3.10 24.95
N GLN A 225 -0.41 -4.12 24.66
CA GLN A 225 1.05 -3.98 24.55
C GLN A 225 1.52 -4.21 23.12
N ARG A 226 2.47 -3.39 22.67
CA ARG A 226 3.24 -3.60 21.44
C ARG A 226 4.72 -3.74 21.78
N LEU A 227 5.40 -4.65 21.11
CA LEU A 227 6.85 -4.84 21.24
C LEU A 227 7.58 -4.14 20.09
N ILE A 228 8.80 -3.71 20.38
CA ILE A 228 9.71 -3.16 19.38
C ILE A 228 10.35 -4.32 18.59
N VAL A 229 10.32 -4.19 17.26
CA VAL A 229 10.98 -5.08 16.31
C VAL A 229 11.97 -4.22 15.51
N PRO A 230 13.29 -4.32 15.75
CA PRO A 230 14.28 -3.38 15.21
C PRO A 230 14.23 -3.21 13.69
N GLY A 231 14.05 -4.30 12.94
CA GLY A 231 13.99 -4.27 11.48
C GLY A 231 15.32 -4.00 10.79
N ASP A 232 16.43 -4.15 11.50
CA ASP A 232 17.80 -3.91 11.03
C ASP A 232 18.54 -5.17 10.59
N ASN A 233 17.83 -6.30 10.49
CA ASN A 233 18.38 -7.58 10.08
C ASN A 233 18.73 -7.60 8.57
N PRO A 234 19.94 -8.08 8.20
CA PRO A 234 20.26 -8.38 6.81
C PRO A 234 19.40 -9.54 6.30
N CYS A 235 19.06 -9.50 5.01
CA CYS A 235 18.37 -10.61 4.34
C CYS A 235 19.31 -11.53 3.56
N ASP A 236 20.58 -11.16 3.36
CA ASP A 236 21.61 -12.00 2.73
C ASP A 236 21.12 -12.60 1.40
N ALA A 237 21.19 -13.93 1.21
CA ALA A 237 20.75 -14.57 -0.04
C ALA A 237 19.24 -14.45 -0.30
N MET A 238 18.48 -13.97 0.69
CA MET A 238 17.05 -13.68 0.57
C MET A 238 16.75 -12.19 0.30
N ALA A 239 17.77 -11.34 0.15
CA ALA A 239 17.59 -9.94 -0.25
C ALA A 239 16.75 -9.76 -1.53
N PRO A 240 16.86 -10.61 -2.58
CA PRO A 240 15.96 -10.55 -3.74
C PRO A 240 14.47 -10.77 -3.39
N ALA A 241 14.19 -11.51 -2.33
CA ALA A 241 12.82 -11.79 -1.92
C ALA A 241 12.26 -10.74 -0.94
N ALA A 242 13.08 -10.17 -0.07
CA ALA A 242 12.60 -9.37 1.07
C ALA A 242 13.53 -8.25 1.58
N GLY A 243 14.72 -8.08 1.01
CA GLY A 243 15.77 -7.24 1.59
C GLY A 243 15.57 -5.73 1.46
N PHE A 244 14.77 -5.24 0.51
CA PHE A 244 14.78 -3.83 0.20
C PHE A 244 14.23 -2.98 1.37
N VAL A 245 14.85 -1.82 1.55
CA VAL A 245 14.45 -0.77 2.50
C VAL A 245 14.33 0.55 1.75
N SER A 246 13.21 1.25 1.91
CA SER A 246 12.86 2.39 1.05
C SER A 246 11.87 3.34 1.74
N THR A 247 11.62 4.49 1.12
CA THR A 247 10.53 5.42 1.48
C THR A 247 9.28 5.09 0.67
N ALA A 248 8.09 5.50 1.13
CA ALA A 248 6.86 5.31 0.36
C ALA A 248 6.95 5.97 -1.04
N SER A 249 7.65 7.11 -1.12
CA SER A 249 7.86 7.88 -2.34
C SER A 249 8.63 7.13 -3.41
N ASP A 250 9.79 6.57 -3.06
CA ASP A 250 10.62 5.83 -4.00
C ASP A 250 9.91 4.58 -4.51
N VAL A 251 9.19 3.87 -3.63
CA VAL A 251 8.39 2.71 -4.06
C VAL A 251 7.26 3.15 -5.00
N ALA A 252 6.53 4.23 -4.68
CA ALA A 252 5.46 4.74 -5.56
C ALA A 252 6.02 5.18 -6.93
N ARG A 253 7.16 5.88 -6.94
CA ARG A 253 7.88 6.27 -8.17
C ARG A 253 8.29 5.05 -8.99
N PHE A 254 8.93 4.07 -8.36
CA PHE A 254 9.35 2.83 -9.03
C PHE A 254 8.17 2.11 -9.70
N PHE A 255 7.09 1.87 -8.96
CA PHE A 255 5.91 1.22 -9.52
C PHE A 255 5.19 2.07 -10.57
N SER A 256 5.22 3.40 -10.44
CA SER A 256 4.72 4.30 -11.49
C SER A 256 5.52 4.17 -12.78
N GLN A 257 6.84 4.05 -12.71
CA GLN A 257 7.73 3.85 -13.87
C GLN A 257 7.51 2.50 -14.57
N LEU A 258 7.01 1.48 -13.87
CA LEU A 258 6.68 0.17 -14.44
C LEU A 258 5.36 0.15 -15.22
N ALA A 259 4.55 1.21 -15.16
CA ALA A 259 3.32 1.29 -15.95
C ALA A 259 3.66 1.22 -17.45
N PRO A 260 2.92 0.45 -18.28
CA PRO A 260 3.19 0.29 -19.72
C PRO A 260 3.32 1.60 -20.52
N ASP A 261 2.64 2.64 -20.06
CA ASP A 261 2.52 3.98 -20.64
C ASP A 261 3.39 5.03 -19.93
N SER A 262 4.14 4.68 -18.88
CA SER A 262 4.96 5.67 -18.18
C SER A 262 6.02 6.28 -19.11
N PRO A 263 6.20 7.62 -19.10
CA PRO A 263 7.18 8.33 -19.93
C PRO A 263 8.63 8.10 -19.46
N HIS A 264 8.81 7.71 -18.20
CA HIS A 264 10.11 7.46 -17.59
C HIS A 264 10.14 6.02 -17.07
N SER A 265 11.12 5.23 -17.52
CA SER A 265 11.36 3.89 -17.00
C SER A 265 12.76 3.40 -17.38
N ILE A 266 13.31 2.53 -16.54
CA ILE A 266 14.52 1.77 -16.84
C ILE A 266 14.25 0.61 -17.81
N LEU A 267 12.99 0.18 -17.97
CA LEU A 267 12.58 -0.93 -18.83
C LEU A 267 11.89 -0.44 -20.10
N SER A 268 12.02 -1.20 -21.17
CA SER A 268 11.25 -0.96 -22.39
C SER A 268 9.74 -1.11 -22.14
N PRO A 269 8.88 -0.45 -22.95
CA PRO A 269 7.43 -0.66 -22.92
C PRO A 269 7.02 -2.13 -23.08
N ALA A 270 7.77 -2.92 -23.86
CA ALA A 270 7.50 -4.34 -24.06
C ALA A 270 7.71 -5.15 -22.77
N SER A 271 8.85 -4.96 -22.10
CA SER A 271 9.14 -5.64 -20.82
C SER A 271 8.15 -5.28 -19.73
N ARG A 272 7.74 -4.01 -19.65
CA ARG A 272 6.72 -3.56 -18.68
C ARG A 272 5.36 -4.21 -18.91
N ARG A 273 4.91 -4.27 -20.17
CA ARG A 273 3.68 -5.01 -20.53
C ARG A 273 3.78 -6.47 -20.17
N GLU A 274 4.91 -7.11 -20.44
CA GLU A 274 5.14 -8.51 -20.11
C GLU A 274 5.15 -8.77 -18.59
N MET A 275 5.72 -7.86 -17.80
CA MET A 275 5.65 -7.92 -16.34
C MET A 275 4.22 -7.83 -15.80
N ALA A 276 3.38 -6.99 -16.43
CA ALA A 276 2.00 -6.75 -16.05
C ALA A 276 0.99 -7.68 -16.77
N GLN A 277 1.44 -8.74 -17.44
CA GLN A 277 0.54 -9.76 -17.95
C GLN A 277 0.02 -10.64 -16.81
N ARG A 278 -1.29 -10.88 -16.78
CA ARG A 278 -1.91 -11.85 -15.87
C ARG A 278 -1.53 -13.25 -16.31
N ARG A 279 -0.55 -13.88 -15.66
CA ARG A 279 -0.06 -15.22 -16.04
C ARG A 279 -0.72 -16.32 -15.23
N TRP A 280 -0.83 -16.12 -13.92
CA TRP A 280 -1.39 -17.12 -13.02
C TRP A 280 -2.47 -16.52 -12.15
N ARG A 281 -3.60 -17.22 -12.05
CA ARG A 281 -4.70 -16.86 -11.14
C ARG A 281 -4.48 -17.54 -9.79
N ASP A 282 -4.80 -16.84 -8.70
CA ASP A 282 -5.00 -17.45 -7.38
C ASP A 282 -6.50 -17.80 -7.23
N PRO A 283 -6.89 -19.08 -7.27
CA PRO A 283 -8.28 -19.49 -7.17
C PRO A 283 -8.83 -19.43 -5.73
N CYS A 284 -7.95 -19.32 -4.72
CA CYS A 284 -8.33 -19.42 -3.31
C CYS A 284 -8.49 -18.06 -2.63
N ASN A 285 -8.22 -16.96 -3.34
CA ASN A 285 -8.39 -15.62 -2.79
C ASN A 285 -9.88 -15.21 -2.82
N LEU A 286 -10.32 -14.47 -1.80
CA LEU A 286 -11.71 -13.99 -1.69
C LEU A 286 -12.10 -13.08 -2.85
N PHE A 287 -11.14 -12.28 -3.33
CA PHE A 287 -11.24 -11.49 -4.53
C PHE A 287 -10.29 -12.04 -5.59
N GLU A 288 -10.74 -12.04 -6.84
CA GLU A 288 -9.92 -12.54 -7.93
C GLU A 288 -8.61 -11.73 -8.08
N SER A 289 -7.50 -12.44 -7.98
CA SER A 289 -6.15 -11.90 -8.12
C SER A 289 -5.29 -12.78 -9.01
N HIS A 290 -4.34 -12.14 -9.68
CA HIS A 290 -3.39 -12.75 -10.58
C HIS A 290 -1.95 -12.36 -10.21
N TYR A 291 -1.00 -13.12 -10.72
CA TYR A 291 0.43 -12.83 -10.65
C TYR A 291 1.03 -12.80 -12.05
N GLY A 292 1.85 -11.79 -12.30
CA GLY A 292 2.64 -11.59 -13.52
C GLY A 292 4.09 -11.95 -13.30
N LEU A 293 5.03 -11.16 -13.82
CA LEU A 293 6.45 -11.33 -13.52
C LEU A 293 6.85 -10.36 -12.39
N GLY A 294 6.83 -10.85 -11.15
CA GLY A 294 7.09 -10.05 -9.96
C GLY A 294 6.06 -8.97 -9.64
N THR A 295 4.85 -9.07 -10.19
CA THR A 295 3.74 -8.15 -9.91
C THR A 295 2.45 -8.92 -9.60
N MET A 296 1.65 -8.37 -8.70
CA MET A 296 0.28 -8.80 -8.43
C MET A 296 -0.69 -7.93 -9.21
N LEU A 297 -1.79 -8.51 -9.66
CA LEU A 297 -2.83 -7.82 -10.42
C LEU A 297 -4.22 -8.21 -9.91
N SER A 298 -5.17 -7.29 -9.91
CA SER A 298 -6.58 -7.64 -9.76
C SER A 298 -7.19 -8.15 -11.06
N ALA A 299 -8.45 -8.61 -10.98
CA ALA A 299 -9.28 -8.82 -12.16
C ALA A 299 -9.40 -7.53 -13.01
N PRO A 300 -9.56 -7.66 -14.34
CA PRO A 300 -9.87 -6.53 -15.20
C PRO A 300 -11.14 -5.80 -14.76
N GLY A 301 -11.15 -4.47 -14.86
CA GLY A 301 -12.34 -3.66 -14.54
C GLY A 301 -12.02 -2.21 -14.21
N PRO A 302 -13.03 -1.40 -13.83
CA PRO A 302 -12.87 0.04 -13.59
C PRO A 302 -11.91 0.39 -12.44
N ARG A 303 -11.71 -0.56 -11.51
CA ARG A 303 -10.78 -0.44 -10.37
C ARG A 303 -9.61 -1.41 -10.48
N GLU A 304 -9.26 -1.83 -11.70
CA GLU A 304 -8.10 -2.69 -11.88
C GLU A 304 -6.84 -2.02 -11.33
N TRP A 305 -5.93 -2.85 -10.84
CA TRP A 305 -4.67 -2.39 -10.31
C TRP A 305 -3.54 -3.39 -10.58
N VAL A 306 -2.33 -2.86 -10.64
CA VAL A 306 -1.07 -3.62 -10.69
C VAL A 306 -0.19 -3.15 -9.54
N GLY A 307 0.46 -4.06 -8.84
CA GLY A 307 1.24 -3.69 -7.66
C GLY A 307 1.88 -4.86 -6.96
N HIS A 308 2.09 -4.73 -5.65
CA HIS A 308 2.57 -5.82 -4.81
C HIS A 308 2.17 -5.56 -3.35
N THR A 309 2.23 -6.60 -2.52
CA THR A 309 2.14 -6.51 -1.05
C THR A 309 3.46 -6.88 -0.40
N GLY A 310 3.66 -6.59 0.87
CA GLY A 310 4.85 -7.02 1.58
C GLY A 310 4.59 -7.18 3.06
N SER A 311 5.14 -8.26 3.61
CA SER A 311 5.17 -8.53 5.05
C SER A 311 6.58 -8.94 5.45
N LEU A 312 7.10 -8.27 6.47
CA LEU A 312 8.35 -8.60 7.14
C LEU A 312 8.19 -8.26 8.63
N GLN A 313 9.07 -8.76 9.49
CA GLN A 313 8.99 -8.55 10.93
C GLN A 313 8.83 -7.07 11.28
N GLY A 314 7.66 -6.69 11.80
CA GLY A 314 7.34 -5.34 12.24
C GLY A 314 6.93 -4.36 11.14
N PHE A 315 6.79 -4.80 9.88
CA PHE A 315 6.44 -3.93 8.75
C PHE A 315 5.49 -4.59 7.76
N LEU A 316 4.46 -3.85 7.37
CA LEU A 316 3.58 -4.20 6.26
C LEU A 316 3.62 -3.10 5.19
N SER A 317 3.43 -3.50 3.94
CA SER A 317 3.50 -2.59 2.80
C SER A 317 2.53 -3.00 1.70
N ARG A 318 2.00 -1.99 1.02
CA ARG A 318 1.13 -2.17 -0.15
C ARG A 318 1.43 -1.09 -1.18
N THR A 319 1.56 -1.51 -2.43
CA THR A 319 1.54 -0.60 -3.58
C THR A 319 0.50 -1.05 -4.59
N ALA A 320 -0.26 -0.11 -5.15
CA ALA A 320 -1.19 -0.33 -6.24
C ALA A 320 -1.18 0.86 -7.21
N ARG A 321 -0.91 0.58 -8.49
CA ARG A 321 -1.12 1.48 -9.63
C ARG A 321 -2.53 1.23 -10.17
N PHE A 322 -3.34 2.27 -10.25
CA PHE A 322 -4.72 2.24 -10.76
C PHE A 322 -4.81 2.90 -12.13
N PRO A 323 -4.75 2.17 -13.27
CA PRO A 323 -4.69 2.76 -14.61
C PRO A 323 -5.72 3.87 -14.84
N ALA A 324 -6.96 3.66 -14.41
CA ALA A 324 -8.06 4.62 -14.53
C ALA A 324 -7.83 5.98 -13.82
N LEU A 325 -6.97 6.05 -12.81
CA LEU A 325 -6.61 7.30 -12.11
C LEU A 325 -5.35 7.97 -12.66
N ASP A 326 -4.57 7.25 -13.46
CA ASP A 326 -3.16 7.57 -13.69
C ASP A 326 -2.36 7.89 -12.40
N LEU A 327 -2.57 7.06 -11.37
CA LEU A 327 -1.89 7.19 -10.07
C LEU A 327 -1.39 5.84 -9.56
N THR A 328 -0.24 5.88 -8.89
CA THR A 328 0.31 4.81 -8.03
C THR A 328 0.18 5.25 -6.58
N VAL A 329 -0.38 4.41 -5.74
CA VAL A 329 -0.49 4.63 -4.29
C VAL A 329 0.37 3.60 -3.57
N THR A 330 1.27 4.06 -2.72
CA THR A 330 2.04 3.22 -1.80
C THR A 330 1.70 3.59 -0.36
N VAL A 331 1.46 2.59 0.47
CA VAL A 331 1.33 2.71 1.93
C VAL A 331 2.32 1.76 2.59
N LEU A 332 3.16 2.31 3.48
CA LEU A 332 4.08 1.57 4.33
C LEU A 332 3.69 1.77 5.79
N THR A 333 3.64 0.70 6.57
CA THR A 333 3.28 0.73 7.99
C THR A 333 4.36 0.04 8.81
N ASN A 334 4.70 0.59 9.97
CA ASN A 334 5.72 0.05 10.86
C ASN A 334 5.11 -0.81 11.98
N ALA A 335 4.13 -1.66 11.65
CA ALA A 335 3.58 -2.66 12.56
C ALA A 335 3.18 -3.96 11.85
N GLN A 336 3.28 -5.09 12.55
CA GLN A 336 2.94 -6.43 12.05
C GLN A 336 1.44 -6.62 11.75
N ASP A 337 0.58 -5.80 12.37
CA ASP A 337 -0.87 -5.71 12.16
C ASP A 337 -1.26 -4.43 11.41
N GLY A 338 -0.30 -3.81 10.70
CA GLY A 338 -0.51 -2.64 9.88
C GLY A 338 -1.55 -2.81 8.77
N LEU A 339 -2.35 -1.77 8.53
CA LEU A 339 -3.49 -1.81 7.62
C LEU A 339 -3.15 -1.32 6.21
N SER A 340 -1.94 -1.65 5.72
CA SER A 340 -1.43 -1.10 4.45
C SER A 340 -2.33 -1.44 3.25
N THR A 341 -2.94 -2.63 3.21
CA THR A 341 -3.85 -3.04 2.13
C THR A 341 -5.16 -2.28 2.20
N GLU A 342 -5.78 -2.25 3.37
CA GLU A 342 -7.04 -1.57 3.65
C GLU A 342 -6.89 -0.06 3.38
N TRP A 343 -5.74 0.52 3.73
CA TRP A 343 -5.49 1.94 3.52
C TRP A 343 -5.26 2.31 2.06
N VAL A 344 -4.64 1.45 1.26
CA VAL A 344 -4.58 1.66 -0.20
C VAL A 344 -5.99 1.63 -0.80
N GLU A 345 -6.85 0.70 -0.40
CA GLU A 345 -8.24 0.64 -0.89
C GLU A 345 -9.06 1.86 -0.46
N GLY A 346 -8.88 2.32 0.78
CA GLY A 346 -9.52 3.53 1.27
C GLY A 346 -9.08 4.79 0.53
N ILE A 347 -7.77 4.98 0.36
CA ILE A 347 -7.19 6.06 -0.45
C ILE A 347 -7.73 6.00 -1.88
N ALA A 348 -7.73 4.82 -2.51
CA ALA A 348 -8.26 4.65 -3.85
C ALA A 348 -9.74 5.04 -3.92
N SER A 349 -10.55 4.66 -2.94
CA SER A 349 -11.97 5.03 -2.90
C SER A 349 -12.18 6.55 -2.84
N ILE A 350 -11.33 7.26 -2.08
CA ILE A 350 -11.34 8.72 -1.99
C ILE A 350 -10.95 9.33 -3.34
N LEU A 351 -9.84 8.87 -3.94
CA LEU A 351 -9.35 9.37 -5.21
C LEU A 351 -10.37 9.18 -6.34
N PHE A 352 -10.98 7.99 -6.45
CA PHE A 352 -12.03 7.73 -7.43
C PHE A 352 -13.27 8.59 -7.22
N ALA A 353 -13.68 8.83 -5.96
CA ALA A 353 -14.82 9.71 -5.67
C ALA A 353 -14.54 11.15 -6.12
N PHE A 354 -13.38 11.70 -5.78
CA PHE A 354 -13.01 13.04 -6.23
C PHE A 354 -12.82 13.13 -7.75
N GLN A 355 -12.24 12.10 -8.40
CA GLN A 355 -12.16 12.05 -9.87
C GLN A 355 -13.55 12.08 -10.52
N GLN A 356 -14.50 11.34 -9.95
CA GLN A 356 -15.87 11.27 -10.45
C GLN A 356 -16.64 12.59 -10.26
N HIS A 357 -16.53 13.21 -9.09
CA HIS A 357 -17.34 14.39 -8.74
C HIS A 357 -16.66 15.73 -9.05
N GLY A 358 -15.32 15.77 -9.09
CA GLY A 358 -14.54 16.99 -9.28
C GLY A 358 -14.26 17.77 -7.99
N ALA A 359 -13.51 18.87 -8.12
CA ALA A 359 -13.25 19.79 -7.03
C ALA A 359 -14.56 20.45 -6.50
N PRO A 360 -14.69 20.70 -5.19
CA PRO A 360 -15.90 21.28 -4.64
C PRO A 360 -16.12 22.72 -5.08
N GLY A 361 -17.39 23.07 -5.34
CA GLY A 361 -17.81 24.46 -5.45
C GLY A 361 -17.70 25.20 -4.11
N ARG A 362 -17.65 26.54 -4.15
CA ARG A 362 -17.50 27.38 -2.94
C ARG A 362 -18.61 27.14 -1.91
N LYS A 363 -19.85 26.92 -2.36
CA LYS A 363 -20.99 26.71 -1.46
C LYS A 363 -20.91 25.33 -0.78
N GLU A 364 -20.48 24.29 -1.49
CA GLU A 364 -20.27 22.94 -0.96
C GLU A 364 -19.06 22.91 -0.03
N ALA A 365 -17.95 23.54 -0.41
CA ALA A 365 -16.72 23.60 0.39
C ALA A 365 -16.99 24.12 1.81
N ALA A 366 -17.92 25.06 1.97
CA ALA A 366 -18.34 25.60 3.27
C ALA A 366 -19.07 24.59 4.17
N TRP A 367 -19.34 23.36 3.70
CA TRP A 367 -19.94 22.27 4.46
C TRP A 367 -18.93 21.23 4.96
N ALA A 368 -17.64 21.33 4.57
CA ALA A 368 -16.60 20.44 5.05
C ALA A 368 -16.50 20.46 6.58
N ALA A 369 -16.78 19.32 7.22
CA ALA A 369 -16.70 19.17 8.67
C ALA A 369 -16.85 17.70 9.09
N ARG A 370 -16.24 17.34 10.23
CA ARG A 370 -16.50 16.07 10.93
C ARG A 370 -17.54 16.28 12.03
N TRP A 371 -18.54 15.42 12.03
CA TRP A 371 -19.63 15.40 13.01
C TRP A 371 -19.69 14.05 13.73
N TRP A 372 -20.37 14.00 14.87
CA TRP A 372 -20.37 12.84 15.75
C TRP A 372 -21.76 12.50 16.26
N SER A 373 -22.00 11.20 16.43
CA SER A 373 -23.10 10.64 17.23
C SER A 373 -22.57 9.47 18.06
N LEU A 374 -23.46 8.79 18.79
CA LEU A 374 -23.12 7.55 19.50
C LEU A 374 -22.66 6.43 18.56
N TRP A 375 -23.00 6.52 17.26
CA TRP A 375 -22.57 5.58 16.23
C TRP A 375 -21.16 5.87 15.69
N GLY A 376 -20.56 6.98 16.09
CA GLY A 376 -19.21 7.39 15.69
C GLY A 376 -19.18 8.65 14.81
N ALA A 377 -18.06 8.83 14.12
CA ALA A 377 -17.81 9.96 13.25
C ALA A 377 -18.57 9.86 11.92
N SER A 378 -18.97 11.02 11.40
CA SER A 378 -19.53 11.22 10.07
C SER A 378 -18.84 12.44 9.45
N ASP A 379 -18.18 12.26 8.31
CA ASP A 379 -17.54 13.36 7.59
C ASP A 379 -18.47 13.87 6.50
N LEU A 380 -18.61 15.19 6.42
CA LEU A 380 -19.12 15.87 5.26
C LEU A 380 -17.93 16.24 4.36
N VAL A 381 -17.85 15.62 3.19
CA VAL A 381 -16.75 15.77 2.23
C VAL A 381 -17.29 16.40 0.94
N PRO A 382 -17.07 17.70 0.73
CA PRO A 382 -17.51 18.40 -0.47
C PRO A 382 -16.81 17.92 -1.74
N MET A 383 -17.56 17.62 -2.81
CA MET A 383 -17.02 17.26 -4.12
C MET A 383 -17.96 17.74 -5.23
N GLY A 384 -17.43 18.40 -6.26
CA GLY A 384 -18.25 18.98 -7.33
C GLY A 384 -19.39 19.85 -6.79
N LYS A 385 -20.63 19.42 -7.10
CA LYS A 385 -21.89 20.08 -6.68
C LYS A 385 -22.64 19.37 -5.55
N VAL A 386 -21.98 18.41 -4.89
CA VAL A 386 -22.56 17.63 -3.80
C VAL A 386 -21.65 17.69 -2.57
N VAL A 387 -22.22 17.35 -1.42
CA VAL A 387 -21.47 17.05 -0.20
C VAL A 387 -21.71 15.60 0.14
N CYS A 388 -20.66 14.77 0.08
CA CYS A 388 -20.75 13.36 0.43
C CYS A 388 -20.71 13.22 1.96
N GLN A 389 -21.69 12.54 2.53
CA GLN A 389 -21.66 12.12 3.92
C GLN A 389 -21.09 10.70 3.99
N VAL A 390 -19.93 10.55 4.65
CA VAL A 390 -19.23 9.27 4.78
C VAL A 390 -19.00 8.90 6.23
N VAL A 391 -18.84 7.60 6.49
CA VAL A 391 -18.41 7.06 7.78
C VAL A 391 -16.90 6.83 7.70
N PRO A 392 -16.06 7.80 8.15
CA PRO A 392 -14.60 7.72 7.98
C PRO A 392 -13.94 6.58 8.75
N ALA A 393 -14.66 5.92 9.65
CA ALA A 393 -14.21 4.73 10.36
C ALA A 393 -14.10 3.47 9.47
N MET A 394 -14.81 3.43 8.33
CA MET A 394 -14.72 2.32 7.38
C MET A 394 -13.40 2.38 6.60
N PHE A 395 -12.87 1.21 6.23
CA PHE A 395 -11.70 1.12 5.36
C PHE A 395 -11.97 1.67 3.96
N VAL A 396 -13.20 1.54 3.46
CA VAL A 396 -13.64 2.09 2.17
C VAL A 396 -14.72 3.15 2.43
N PRO A 397 -14.33 4.41 2.74
CA PRO A 397 -15.29 5.46 3.11
C PRO A 397 -16.21 5.87 1.95
N PHE A 398 -15.78 5.69 0.70
CA PHE A 398 -16.58 5.98 -0.50
C PHE A 398 -16.97 4.70 -1.24
N ASN A 399 -18.27 4.41 -1.28
CA ASN A 399 -18.81 3.20 -1.90
C ASN A 399 -20.21 3.46 -2.50
N ALA A 400 -20.85 2.42 -3.04
CA ALA A 400 -22.14 2.55 -3.71
C ALA A 400 -23.27 3.08 -2.79
N ALA A 401 -23.14 2.90 -1.47
CA ALA A 401 -24.10 3.37 -0.48
C ALA A 401 -23.77 4.77 0.09
N THR A 402 -22.73 5.44 -0.40
CA THR A 402 -22.38 6.80 0.04
C THR A 402 -23.56 7.76 -0.18
N THR A 403 -23.89 8.49 0.88
CA THR A 403 -24.95 9.49 0.88
C THR A 403 -24.44 10.78 0.25
N GLU A 404 -25.16 11.34 -0.72
CA GLU A 404 -24.84 12.61 -1.37
C GLU A 404 -25.91 13.65 -1.04
N LEU A 405 -25.45 14.82 -0.60
CA LEU A 405 -26.29 15.94 -0.20
C LEU A 405 -26.24 17.04 -1.25
N ALA A 406 -27.39 17.50 -1.71
CA ALA A 406 -27.50 18.69 -2.53
C ALA A 406 -27.63 19.94 -1.65
N VAL A 407 -26.71 20.89 -1.80
CA VAL A 407 -26.72 22.15 -1.05
C VAL A 407 -27.68 23.16 -1.69
N THR A 408 -28.78 23.44 -0.98
CA THR A 408 -29.85 24.36 -1.43
C THR A 408 -29.75 25.75 -0.82
N GLY A 409 -28.96 25.93 0.23
CA GLY A 409 -28.73 27.21 0.89
C GLY A 409 -27.51 27.19 1.79
N ARG A 410 -27.28 28.30 2.51
CA ARG A 410 -26.14 28.41 3.45
C ARG A 410 -26.16 27.29 4.48
N ASP A 411 -27.33 26.97 5.04
CA ASP A 411 -27.49 25.99 6.12
C ASP A 411 -28.58 24.96 5.82
N THR A 412 -29.00 24.86 4.56
CA THR A 412 -30.05 23.93 4.11
C THR A 412 -29.60 23.12 2.90
N GLY A 413 -30.06 21.88 2.85
CA GLY A 413 -29.84 20.95 1.75
C GLY A 413 -30.88 19.84 1.75
N VAL A 414 -30.71 18.88 0.86
CA VAL A 414 -31.56 17.68 0.76
C VAL A 414 -30.69 16.46 0.50
N VAL A 415 -31.07 15.31 1.03
CA VAL A 415 -30.43 14.03 0.70
C VAL A 415 -30.83 13.65 -0.72
N GLN A 416 -29.94 13.85 -1.68
CA GLN A 416 -30.21 13.62 -3.10
C GLN A 416 -30.07 12.14 -3.47
N LYS A 417 -29.09 11.46 -2.87
CA LYS A 417 -28.82 10.03 -3.10
C LYS A 417 -28.39 9.41 -1.79
N ALA A 418 -28.92 8.24 -1.47
CA ALA A 418 -28.50 7.42 -0.34
C ALA A 418 -29.00 5.98 -0.51
N SER A 419 -28.54 5.08 0.35
CA SER A 419 -29.18 3.76 0.53
C SER A 419 -30.67 3.90 0.87
N ALA A 420 -31.48 2.91 0.48
CA ALA A 420 -32.91 2.86 0.85
C ALA A 420 -33.15 2.81 2.37
N TYR A 421 -32.15 2.39 3.15
CA TYR A 421 -32.18 2.37 4.62
C TYR A 421 -31.73 3.69 5.27
N ALA A 422 -31.34 4.68 4.47
CA ALA A 422 -30.97 6.01 4.94
C ALA A 422 -32.17 6.97 4.82
N SER A 423 -31.92 8.23 4.48
CA SER A 423 -32.95 9.29 4.48
C SER A 423 -33.13 9.96 3.10
N PRO A 424 -33.25 9.23 1.97
CA PRO A 424 -33.36 9.84 0.65
C PRO A 424 -34.57 10.78 0.56
N GLY A 425 -34.38 11.95 -0.05
CA GLY A 425 -35.40 12.98 -0.20
C GLY A 425 -35.68 13.82 1.06
N GLN A 426 -35.09 13.50 2.21
CA GLN A 426 -35.31 14.23 3.44
C GLN A 426 -34.43 15.50 3.55
N PRO A 427 -34.86 16.52 4.29
CA PRO A 427 -34.10 17.75 4.46
C PRO A 427 -32.81 17.53 5.27
N VAL A 428 -31.78 18.30 4.91
CA VAL A 428 -30.56 18.47 5.69
C VAL A 428 -30.49 19.90 6.18
N ARG A 429 -30.17 20.12 7.45
CA ARG A 429 -29.99 21.47 7.99
C ARG A 429 -28.83 21.57 8.98
N ARG A 430 -28.17 22.73 9.01
CA ARG A 430 -27.20 23.08 10.04
C ARG A 430 -27.80 24.12 10.97
N VAL A 431 -27.70 23.91 12.27
CA VAL A 431 -28.08 24.91 13.28
C VAL A 431 -26.82 25.60 13.74
N ARG A 432 -26.81 26.93 13.70
CA ARG A 432 -25.69 27.74 14.16
C ARG A 432 -25.91 28.23 15.58
N ASP A 433 -24.83 28.32 16.34
CA ASP A 433 -24.85 28.95 17.66
C ASP A 433 -24.97 30.48 17.56
N ALA A 434 -25.02 31.16 18.71
CA ALA A 434 -25.07 32.62 18.79
C ALA A 434 -23.85 33.33 18.15
N LYS A 435 -22.74 32.61 17.93
CA LYS A 435 -21.52 33.12 17.27
C LYS A 435 -21.55 32.86 15.75
N GLY A 436 -22.63 32.26 15.23
CA GLY A 436 -22.77 31.91 13.83
C GLY A 436 -21.94 30.69 13.40
N VAL A 437 -21.44 29.88 14.34
CA VAL A 437 -20.70 28.65 14.05
C VAL A 437 -21.68 27.48 13.98
N PRO A 438 -21.60 26.57 13.00
CA PRO A 438 -22.44 25.37 12.97
C PRO A 438 -22.23 24.54 14.23
N ALA A 439 -23.27 24.40 15.04
CA ALA A 439 -23.29 23.69 16.31
C ALA A 439 -24.04 22.36 16.23
N GLU A 440 -24.92 22.19 15.24
CA GLU A 440 -25.64 20.94 14.98
C GLU A 440 -25.75 20.70 13.48
N LEU A 441 -25.72 19.43 13.10
CA LEU A 441 -26.07 18.96 11.76
C LEU A 441 -27.24 17.99 11.90
N TRP A 442 -28.27 18.21 11.09
CA TRP A 442 -29.41 17.31 10.99
C TRP A 442 -29.48 16.74 9.58
N VAL A 443 -29.49 15.42 9.45
CA VAL A 443 -29.70 14.70 8.19
C VAL A 443 -30.99 13.89 8.33
N GLY A 444 -32.07 14.37 7.70
CA GLY A 444 -33.41 13.89 8.02
C GLY A 444 -33.73 14.12 9.50
N GLY A 445 -34.12 13.05 10.20
CA GLY A 445 -34.37 13.08 11.65
C GLY A 445 -33.12 12.91 12.53
N THR A 446 -31.95 12.59 11.97
CA THR A 446 -30.75 12.27 12.75
C THR A 446 -29.94 13.53 13.06
N GLN A 447 -29.71 13.78 14.36
CA GLN A 447 -28.84 14.86 14.84
C GLN A 447 -27.40 14.37 15.00
N LEU A 448 -26.46 15.20 14.57
CA LEU A 448 -25.01 15.02 14.68
C LEU A 448 -24.40 16.29 15.29
N LEU A 449 -23.40 16.12 16.13
CA LEU A 449 -22.81 17.20 16.94
C LEU A 449 -21.28 17.31 16.71
N PRO A 450 -20.67 18.47 16.97
CA PRO A 450 -19.22 18.60 17.09
C PRO A 450 -18.69 17.69 18.21
N LYS A 451 -17.40 17.31 18.13
CA LYS A 451 -16.75 16.34 19.04
C LYS A 451 -17.03 16.63 20.52
N ASP A 452 -16.76 17.86 20.95
CA ASP A 452 -16.86 18.25 22.37
C ASP A 452 -18.31 18.25 22.85
N ALA A 453 -19.25 18.70 22.01
CA ALA A 453 -20.66 18.71 22.33
C ALA A 453 -21.22 17.27 22.44
N MET A 454 -20.83 16.39 21.52
CA MET A 454 -21.19 14.97 21.58
C MET A 454 -20.62 14.33 22.85
N LEU A 455 -19.35 14.54 23.16
CA LEU A 455 -18.69 13.95 24.33
C LEU A 455 -19.33 14.43 25.64
N ALA A 456 -19.65 15.72 25.74
CA ALA A 456 -20.34 16.29 26.88
C ALA A 456 -21.75 15.67 27.05
N GLU A 457 -22.50 15.54 25.96
CA GLU A 457 -23.82 14.91 25.96
C GLU A 457 -23.75 13.44 26.39
N ALA A 458 -22.86 12.66 25.79
CA ALA A 458 -22.66 11.25 26.11
C ALA A 458 -22.24 11.05 27.57
N THR A 459 -21.32 11.87 28.06
CA THR A 459 -20.87 11.84 29.46
C THR A 459 -22.02 12.14 30.42
N ARG A 460 -22.80 13.19 30.13
CA ARG A 460 -23.96 13.58 30.95
C ARG A 460 -25.00 12.46 31.02
N ARG A 461 -25.29 11.79 29.88
CA ARG A 461 -26.33 10.75 29.78
C ARG A 461 -25.90 9.40 30.35
N TYR A 462 -24.70 8.94 30.01
CA TYR A 462 -24.28 7.54 30.25
C TYR A 462 -23.25 7.37 31.37
N ARG A 463 -22.45 8.40 31.68
CA ARG A 463 -21.45 8.31 32.76
C ARG A 463 -22.09 8.47 34.13
N LYS A 464 -23.15 9.29 34.26
CA LYS A 464 -23.95 9.41 35.49
C LYS A 464 -24.75 8.15 35.83
N ALA A 465 -25.10 7.32 34.85
CA ALA A 465 -25.86 6.07 35.06
C ALA A 465 -25.08 4.97 35.79
N ARG A 466 -23.73 5.04 35.85
CA ARG A 466 -22.90 4.07 36.60
C ARG A 466 -22.75 4.36 38.10
N ASN A 467 -23.22 5.51 38.57
CA ASN A 467 -23.10 5.92 39.98
C ASN A 467 -24.44 5.91 40.74
N ALA A 468 -25.53 5.40 40.13
CA ALA A 468 -26.74 5.09 40.87
C ALA A 468 -26.54 3.74 41.60
N PRO A 469 -26.80 3.63 42.91
CA PRO A 469 -26.70 2.37 43.61
C PRO A 469 -27.64 1.34 42.96
N ARG A 470 -27.14 0.11 42.78
CA ARG A 470 -27.95 -1.04 42.37
C ARG A 470 -28.95 -1.41 43.46
#